data_AF-A0A841F3W1-F1
#
_entry.id   AF-A0A841F3W1-F1
#
_cell.length_a   1.000
_cell.length_b   1.000
_cell.length_c   1.000
_cell.angle_alpha   90.00
_cell.angle_beta   90.00
_cell.angle_gamma   90.00
#
_symmetry.space_group_name_H-M   'P 1'
#
loop_
_entity.id
_entity.type
_entity.pdbx_description
1 polymer ?
#
loop_
_entity_poly.entity_id
_entity_poly.type
_entity_poly.pdbx_seq_one_letter_code
_entity_poly.pdbx_strand_id
1 'polypeptide(L)'
;MQKTLFELVNEVQDEVTFIAFLSALHKDRQAHADEWQQDSIDSYLEAAADWGQESVDGLIHYEKPDNPWKRCAQIMYMGKIYE
;
A
#
# COMPACT_ATOMS: atom_id res chain seq x y z
N MET A 1 -5.07 20.64 -5.17
CA MET A 1 -3.90 19.74 -5.22
C MET A 1 -4.42 18.32 -5.33
N GLN A 2 -3.78 17.48 -6.13
CA GLN A 2 -4.10 16.05 -6.19
C GLN A 2 -3.49 15.36 -4.98
N LYS A 3 -4.21 14.43 -4.35
CA LYS A 3 -3.72 13.66 -3.20
C LYS A 3 -2.64 12.67 -3.65
N THR A 4 -1.63 12.49 -2.80
CA THR A 4 -0.59 11.47 -2.93
C THR A 4 -1.14 10.07 -2.63
N LEU A 5 -0.45 9.01 -3.07
CA LEU A 5 -0.80 7.64 -2.68
C LEU A 5 -0.78 7.44 -1.15
N PHE A 6 0.17 8.08 -0.46
CA PHE A 6 0.27 8.00 0.99
C PHE A 6 -0.93 8.65 1.69
N GLU A 7 -1.47 9.74 1.16
CA GLU A 7 -2.72 10.31 1.69
C GLU A 7 -3.90 9.37 1.40
N LEU A 8 -4.00 8.85 0.18
CA LEU A 8 -5.10 7.97 -0.24
C LEU A 8 -5.15 6.67 0.56
N VAL A 9 -4.02 6.01 0.83
CA VAL A 9 -3.97 4.77 1.63
C VAL A 9 -4.48 5.00 3.05
N ASN A 10 -4.26 6.21 3.60
CA ASN A 10 -4.71 6.56 4.94
C ASN A 10 -6.20 6.91 5.03
N GLU A 11 -6.85 7.19 3.90
CA GLU A 11 -8.27 7.54 3.80
C GLU A 11 -9.18 6.33 3.50
N VAL A 12 -8.61 5.15 3.25
CA VAL A 12 -9.38 3.92 3.03
C VAL A 12 -10.18 3.58 4.29
N GLN A 13 -11.50 3.44 4.13
CA GLN A 13 -12.45 3.19 5.20
C GLN A 13 -13.38 2.00 4.92
N ASP A 14 -13.57 1.65 3.66
CA ASP A 14 -14.52 0.64 3.20
C ASP A 14 -14.07 0.05 1.86
N GLU A 15 -14.85 -0.88 1.33
CA GLU A 15 -14.58 -1.54 0.05
C GLU A 15 -14.48 -0.54 -1.11
N VAL A 16 -15.37 0.47 -1.15
CA VAL A 16 -15.42 1.47 -2.23
C VAL A 16 -14.14 2.30 -2.26
N THR A 17 -13.72 2.78 -1.09
CA THR A 17 -12.47 3.55 -0.95
C THR A 17 -11.23 2.69 -1.16
N PHE A 18 -11.28 1.40 -0.81
CA PHE A 18 -10.20 0.45 -1.11
C PHE A 18 -10.04 0.21 -2.62
N ILE A 19 -11.14 -0.01 -3.36
CA ILE A 19 -11.10 -0.17 -4.82
C ILE A 19 -10.60 1.12 -5.50
N ALA A 20 -10.99 2.28 -4.98
CA ALA A 20 -10.47 3.57 -5.44
C ALA A 20 -8.95 3.68 -5.22
N PHE A 21 -8.46 3.23 -4.06
CA PHE A 21 -7.01 3.17 -3.78
C PHE A 21 -6.27 2.22 -4.74
N LEU A 22 -6.78 1.01 -5.00
CA LEU A 22 -6.17 0.08 -5.97
C LEU A 22 -6.07 0.71 -7.37
N SER A 23 -7.11 1.43 -7.78
CA SER A 23 -7.11 2.15 -9.06
C SER A 23 -6.06 3.27 -9.09
N ALA A 24 -5.85 3.96 -7.98
CA ALA A 24 -4.80 4.98 -7.86
C ALA A 24 -3.40 4.35 -7.86
N LEU A 25 -3.21 3.24 -7.15
CA LEU A 25 -1.95 2.49 -7.07
C LEU A 25 -1.52 1.98 -8.45
N HIS A 26 -2.47 1.45 -9.23
CA HIS A 26 -2.22 1.05 -10.61
C HIS A 26 -1.76 2.22 -11.50
N LYS A 27 -2.46 3.37 -11.42
CA LYS A 27 -2.10 4.56 -12.20
C LYS A 27 -0.73 5.11 -11.82
N ASP A 28 -0.40 5.07 -10.54
CA ASP A 28 0.90 5.46 -10.03
C ASP A 28 2.02 4.56 -10.59
N ARG A 29 1.84 3.22 -10.61
CA ARG A 29 2.79 2.30 -11.24
C ARG A 29 3.04 2.59 -12.71
N GLN A 30 2.00 3.03 -13.43
CA GLN A 30 2.11 3.36 -14.86
C GLN A 30 2.85 4.69 -15.10
N ALA A 31 2.61 5.68 -14.24
CA ALA A 31 3.14 7.03 -14.41
C ALA A 31 4.54 7.22 -13.79
N HIS A 32 4.83 6.49 -12.71
CA HIS A 32 5.99 6.70 -11.84
C HIS A 32 6.71 5.38 -11.55
N ALA A 33 6.86 4.53 -12.58
CA ALA A 33 7.47 3.21 -12.47
C ALA A 33 8.89 3.24 -11.86
N ASP A 34 9.63 4.30 -12.11
CA ASP A 34 10.99 4.56 -11.62
C ASP A 34 11.05 4.92 -10.13
N GLU A 35 9.93 5.30 -9.51
CA GLU A 35 9.82 5.56 -8.08
C GLU A 35 9.48 4.31 -7.25
N TRP A 36 9.25 3.16 -7.91
CA TRP A 36 8.91 1.92 -7.24
C TRP A 36 10.18 1.14 -6.92
N GLN A 37 10.26 0.63 -5.69
CA GLN A 37 11.39 -0.19 -5.26
C GLN A 37 11.46 -1.52 -6.04
N GLN A 38 10.28 -2.03 -6.43
CA GLN A 38 10.12 -3.33 -7.08
C GLN A 38 9.76 -3.18 -8.56
N ASP A 39 10.51 -3.82 -9.44
CA ASP A 39 10.36 -3.71 -10.89
C ASP A 39 9.39 -4.76 -11.48
N SER A 40 9.19 -5.87 -10.77
CA SER A 40 8.34 -7.00 -11.15
C SER A 40 7.12 -7.16 -10.23
N ILE A 41 6.09 -7.86 -10.71
CA ILE A 41 4.92 -8.19 -9.89
C ILE A 41 5.26 -9.19 -8.78
N ASP A 42 6.17 -10.14 -9.06
CA ASP A 42 6.65 -11.12 -8.09
C ASP A 42 7.31 -10.43 -6.89
N SER A 43 8.29 -9.56 -7.13
CA SER A 43 8.99 -8.81 -6.07
C SER A 43 8.07 -7.84 -5.34
N TYR A 44 7.10 -7.22 -6.02
CA TYR A 44 6.09 -6.37 -5.39
C TYR A 44 5.22 -7.14 -4.39
N LEU A 45 4.76 -8.35 -4.77
CA LEU A 45 3.92 -9.18 -3.92
C LEU A 45 4.71 -9.76 -2.74
N GLU A 46 5.97 -10.12 -2.96
CA GLU A 46 6.90 -10.55 -1.90
C GLU A 46 7.09 -9.43 -0.87
N ALA A 47 7.49 -8.22 -1.29
CA ALA A 47 7.69 -7.08 -0.40
C ALA A 47 6.41 -6.69 0.38
N ALA A 48 5.25 -6.74 -0.27
CA ALA A 48 3.97 -6.51 0.41
C ALA A 48 3.69 -7.57 1.48
N ALA A 49 3.92 -8.85 1.18
CA ALA A 49 3.72 -9.95 2.10
C ALA A 49 4.69 -9.88 3.29
N ASP A 50 5.97 -9.62 3.03
CA ASP A 50 7.02 -9.52 4.05
C ASP A 50 6.71 -8.40 5.04
N TRP A 51 6.44 -7.19 4.56
CA TRP A 51 6.05 -6.10 5.46
C TRP A 51 4.73 -6.40 6.18
N GLY A 52 3.78 -7.03 5.49
CA GLY A 52 2.51 -7.46 6.08
C GLY A 52 2.72 -8.43 7.27
N GLN A 53 3.70 -9.33 7.16
CA GLN A 53 4.08 -10.29 8.18
C GLN A 53 4.85 -9.63 9.34
N GLU A 54 5.79 -8.73 9.05
CA GLU A 54 6.55 -8.00 10.07
C GLU A 54 5.65 -7.08 10.91
N SER A 55 4.67 -6.45 10.27
CA SER A 55 3.78 -5.47 10.90
C SER A 55 2.46 -6.07 11.41
N VAL A 56 2.35 -7.41 11.49
CA VAL A 56 1.09 -8.09 11.86
C VAL A 56 0.57 -7.70 13.25
N ASP A 57 1.48 -7.36 14.16
CA ASP A 57 1.22 -6.89 15.52
C ASP A 57 1.52 -5.38 15.70
N GLY A 58 1.68 -4.64 14.60
CA GLY A 58 2.19 -3.27 14.60
C GLY A 58 3.72 -3.19 14.63
N LEU A 59 4.27 -1.98 14.51
CA LEU A 59 5.70 -1.67 14.65
C LEU A 59 5.88 -0.43 15.53
N ILE A 60 7.13 -0.12 15.91
CA ILE A 60 7.48 1.04 16.74
C ILE A 60 6.88 2.35 16.22
N HIS A 61 6.80 2.51 14.89
CA HIS A 61 6.28 3.71 14.23
C HIS A 61 5.04 3.43 13.38
N TYR A 62 4.39 2.29 13.57
CA TYR A 62 3.21 1.89 12.82
C TYR A 62 2.18 1.24 13.73
N GLU A 63 1.03 1.90 13.87
CA GLU A 63 -0.14 1.33 14.53
C GLU A 63 -0.99 0.62 13.47
N LYS A 64 -1.19 -0.69 13.67
CA LYS A 64 -2.04 -1.49 12.80
C LYS A 64 -3.51 -1.04 12.94
N PRO A 65 -4.21 -0.68 11.86
CA PRO A 65 -5.62 -0.32 11.95
C PRO A 65 -6.49 -1.56 12.16
N ASP A 66 -7.56 -1.42 12.94
CA ASP A 66 -8.60 -2.45 13.08
C ASP A 66 -9.40 -2.65 11.79
N ASN A 67 -9.45 -1.62 10.92
CA ASN A 67 -10.17 -1.67 9.67
C ASN A 67 -9.44 -2.58 8.66
N PRO A 68 -10.03 -3.72 8.25
CA PRO A 68 -9.38 -4.66 7.34
C PRO A 68 -9.11 -4.05 5.96
N TRP A 69 -9.98 -3.17 5.45
CA TRP A 69 -9.77 -2.51 4.15
C TRP A 69 -8.57 -1.59 4.17
N LYS A 70 -8.44 -0.79 5.25
CA LYS A 70 -7.27 0.07 5.44
C LYS A 70 -6.00 -0.76 5.62
N ARG A 71 -6.08 -1.87 6.37
CA ARG A 71 -4.95 -2.79 6.55
C ARG A 71 -4.51 -3.39 5.21
N CYS A 72 -5.43 -3.89 4.39
CA CYS A 72 -5.13 -4.38 3.04
C CYS A 72 -4.51 -3.29 2.16
N ALA A 73 -5.03 -2.06 2.21
CA ALA A 73 -4.48 -0.94 1.46
C ALA A 73 -3.03 -0.63 1.85
N GLN A 74 -2.74 -0.61 3.16
CA GLN A 74 -1.40 -0.36 3.68
C GLN A 74 -0.41 -1.47 3.28
N ILE A 75 -0.81 -2.74 3.34
CA ILE A 75 0.00 -3.86 2.86
C ILE A 75 0.34 -3.69 1.37
N MET A 76 -0.66 -3.39 0.53
CA MET A 76 -0.47 -3.16 -0.91
C MET A 76 0.39 -1.92 -1.20
N TYR A 77 0.27 -0.86 -0.40
CA TYR A 77 1.12 0.33 -0.51
C TYR A 77 2.59 0.00 -0.20
N MET A 78 2.84 -0.84 0.81
CA MET A 78 4.19 -1.17 1.23
C MET A 78 4.92 -2.01 0.18
N GLY A 79 4.22 -2.80 -0.64
CA GLY A 79 4.84 -3.44 -1.82
C GLY A 79 5.51 -2.44 -2.79
N LYS A 80 5.09 -1.16 -2.83
CA LYS A 80 5.73 -0.12 -3.65
C LYS A 80 7.09 0.31 -3.08
N ILE A 81 7.23 0.39 -1.75
CA ILE A 81 8.32 1.14 -1.09
C ILE A 81 9.17 0.33 -0.11
N TYR A 82 8.72 -0.86 0.28
CA TYR A 82 9.47 -1.76 1.16
C TYR A 82 10.56 -2.46 0.36
N GLU A 83 11.77 -2.53 0.92
CA GLU A 83 12.98 -3.04 0.26
C GLU A 83 13.01 -4.57 0.13
#